data_AF-I5BVB7-F1
#
_entry.id   AF-I5BVB7-F1
#
_cell.length_a   1.000
_cell.length_b   1.000
_cell.length_c   1.000
_cell.angle_alpha   90.00
_cell.angle_beta   90.00
_cell.angle_gamma   90.00
#
_symmetry.space_group_name_H-M   'P 1'
#
loop_
_entity.id
_entity.type
_entity.pdbx_description
1 polymer ?
#
loop_
_entity_poly.entity_id
_entity_poly.type
_entity_poly.pdbx_seq_one_letter_code
_entity_poly.pdbx_strand_id
1 'polypeptide(L)'
;MGAARMTKDWLRRGADRKIRQTVRTMAIVTPPTGYEGVKHLNVEAVFGVPGGLFPGLAPALQWLRDTEGLAVQDCTAACRLVERFAIGSDGTS
;
A
#
# COMPACT_ATOMS: atom_id res chain seq x y z
N MET A 1 -8.08 -16.19 3.27
CA MET A 1 -6.77 -16.18 2.58
C MET A 1 -6.88 -15.75 1.11
N GLY A 2 -7.55 -14.63 0.80
CA GLY A 2 -7.72 -14.16 -0.58
C GLY A 2 -6.80 -12.98 -0.93
N ALA A 3 -6.82 -11.95 -0.09
CA ALA A 3 -6.14 -10.67 -0.35
C ALA A 3 -4.63 -10.83 -0.61
N ALA A 4 -3.89 -11.56 0.22
CA ALA A 4 -2.44 -11.72 0.04
C ALA A 4 -2.06 -12.42 -1.29
N ARG A 5 -2.86 -13.39 -1.74
CA ARG A 5 -2.62 -14.07 -3.02
C ARG A 5 -2.94 -13.15 -4.19
N MET A 6 -4.06 -12.44 -4.12
CA MET A 6 -4.46 -11.46 -5.12
C MET A 6 -3.47 -10.31 -5.25
N THR A 7 -2.93 -9.79 -4.13
CA THR A 7 -1.90 -8.75 -4.14
C THR A 7 -0.62 -9.24 -4.83
N LYS A 8 -0.19 -10.48 -4.55
CA LYS A 8 0.98 -11.07 -5.23
C LYS A 8 0.75 -11.23 -6.73
N ASP A 9 -0.42 -11.68 -7.14
CA ASP A 9 -0.73 -11.85 -8.56
C ASP A 9 -0.84 -10.49 -9.28
N TRP A 10 -1.38 -9.47 -8.62
CA TRP A 10 -1.40 -8.10 -9.16
C TRP A 10 0.01 -7.52 -9.33
N LEU A 11 0.87 -7.68 -8.33
CA LEU A 11 2.28 -7.28 -8.42
C LEU A 11 2.97 -7.98 -9.59
N ARG A 12 2.80 -9.30 -9.72
CA ARG A 12 3.37 -10.09 -10.83
C ARG A 12 2.89 -9.69 -12.22
N ARG A 13 1.70 -9.09 -12.33
CA ARG A 13 1.15 -8.59 -13.60
C ARG A 13 1.72 -7.23 -14.02
N GLY A 14 2.78 -6.75 -13.35
CA GLY A 14 3.52 -5.54 -13.73
C GLY A 14 3.17 -4.29 -12.91
N ALA A 15 2.32 -4.43 -11.89
CA ALA A 15 2.06 -3.33 -10.96
C ALA A 15 3.30 -2.95 -10.15
N ASP A 16 4.15 -3.93 -9.82
CA ASP A 16 5.44 -3.72 -9.17
C ASP A 16 6.34 -2.75 -9.97
N ARG A 17 6.44 -2.94 -11.29
CA ARG A 17 7.23 -2.09 -12.19
C ARG A 17 6.67 -0.67 -12.22
N LYS A 18 5.35 -0.53 -12.32
CA LYS A 18 4.70 0.78 -12.35
C LYS A 18 4.92 1.52 -11.03
N ILE A 19 4.76 0.84 -9.90
CA ILE A 19 5.03 1.39 -8.57
C ILE A 19 6.46 1.91 -8.48
N ARG A 20 7.46 1.11 -8.87
CA ARG A 20 8.87 1.53 -8.81
C ARG A 20 9.21 2.72 -9.72
N GLN A 21 8.44 2.92 -10.80
CA GLN A 21 8.64 4.03 -11.73
C GLN A 21 7.97 5.33 -11.28
N THR A 22 6.89 5.25 -10.51
CA THR A 22 6.05 6.42 -10.18
C THR A 22 6.00 6.74 -8.68
N VAL A 23 6.43 5.82 -7.82
CA VAL A 23 6.40 5.97 -6.37
C VAL A 23 7.82 6.02 -5.86
N ARG A 24 8.18 7.14 -5.23
CA ARG A 24 9.49 7.30 -4.59
C ARG A 24 9.56 6.56 -3.26
N THR A 25 8.52 6.71 -2.44
CA THR A 25 8.40 6.12 -1.10
C THR A 25 6.94 5.82 -0.76
N MET A 26 6.68 4.76 0.01
CA MET A 26 5.33 4.24 0.29
C MET A 26 5.07 4.06 1.79
N ALA A 27 4.05 4.72 2.32
CA ALA A 27 3.55 4.47 3.68
C ALA A 27 2.17 3.81 3.65
N ILE A 28 2.02 2.66 4.30
CA ILE A 28 0.77 1.90 4.36
C ILE A 28 0.17 2.04 5.76
N VAL A 29 -1.04 2.62 5.82
CA VAL A 29 -1.80 2.75 7.07
C VAL A 29 -2.79 1.59 7.17
N THR A 30 -2.79 0.92 8.31
CA THR A 30 -3.74 -0.14 8.63
C THR A 30 -4.38 0.15 9.98
N PRO A 31 -5.67 -0.17 10.17
CA PRO A 31 -6.31 -0.06 11.47
C PRO A 31 -5.53 -0.85 12.54
N PRO A 32 -5.57 -0.44 13.82
CA PRO A 32 -4.83 -1.11 14.90
C PRO A 32 -5.11 -2.62 14.98
N THR A 33 -6.35 -3.04 14.68
CA THR A 33 -6.77 -4.45 14.66
C THR A 33 -6.07 -5.28 13.58
N GLY A 34 -5.64 -4.65 12.48
CA GLY A 34 -4.91 -5.30 11.39
C GLY A 34 -3.39 -5.10 11.47
N TYR A 35 -2.92 -4.08 12.19
CA TYR A 35 -1.49 -3.72 12.26
C TYR A 35 -0.62 -4.84 12.82
N GLU A 36 -1.02 -5.44 13.95
CA GLU A 36 -0.25 -6.50 14.61
C GLU A 36 0.02 -7.70 13.69
N GLY A 37 -0.93 -8.04 12.83
CA GLY A 37 -0.81 -9.14 11.88
C GLY A 37 0.11 -8.84 10.69
N VAL A 38 0.44 -7.58 10.41
CA VAL A 38 1.21 -7.18 9.23
C VAL A 38 2.48 -6.40 9.56
N LYS A 39 2.67 -5.91 10.79
CA LYS A 39 3.81 -5.05 11.18
C LYS A 39 5.19 -5.67 10.94
N HIS A 40 5.26 -6.99 10.82
CA HIS A 40 6.49 -7.73 10.53
C HIS A 40 6.81 -7.79 9.02
N LEU A 41 5.88 -7.39 8.16
CA LEU A 41 6.08 -7.39 6.71
C LEU A 41 6.99 -6.24 6.31
N ASN A 42 7.98 -6.54 5.47
CA ASN A 42 8.84 -5.53 4.87
C ASN A 42 8.17 -5.01 3.59
N VAL A 43 7.69 -3.77 3.64
CA VAL A 43 7.04 -3.09 2.50
C VAL A 43 7.99 -2.98 1.31
N GLU A 44 9.25 -2.64 1.54
CA GLU A 44 10.25 -2.55 0.49
C GLU A 44 10.52 -3.89 -0.18
N ALA A 45 10.54 -4.99 0.59
CA ALA A 45 10.68 -6.32 -0.01
C ALA A 45 9.49 -6.71 -0.90
N VAL A 46 8.28 -6.21 -0.59
CA VAL A 46 7.06 -6.52 -1.33
C VAL A 46 6.90 -5.63 -2.58
N PHE A 47 7.18 -4.33 -2.46
CA PHE A 47 6.91 -3.35 -3.52
C PHE A 47 8.18 -2.88 -4.25
N GLY A 48 9.35 -3.10 -3.68
CA GLY A 48 10.66 -2.67 -4.20
C GLY A 48 10.87 -1.16 -4.19
N VAL A 49 10.19 -0.46 -3.28
CA VAL A 49 10.37 0.97 -2.98
C VAL A 49 10.49 1.14 -1.47
N PRO A 50 11.26 2.12 -0.97
CA PRO A 50 11.31 2.42 0.46
C PRO A 50 9.90 2.54 1.04
N GLY A 51 9.63 1.87 2.15
CA GLY A 51 8.29 1.86 2.69
C GLY A 51 8.14 1.35 4.11
N GLY A 52 7.02 1.76 4.72
CA GLY A 52 6.70 1.42 6.11
C GLY A 52 5.21 1.12 6.32
N LEU A 53 4.93 0.37 7.38
CA LEU A 53 3.58 0.06 7.87
C LEU A 53 3.32 0.83 9.16
N PHE A 54 2.13 1.41 9.27
CA PHE A 54 1.78 2.27 10.39
C PHE A 54 0.37 1.99 10.92
N PRO A 55 0.15 2.08 12.25
CA PRO A 55 -1.16 1.84 12.87
C PRO A 55 -2.12 3.04 12.73
N GLY A 56 -1.70 4.11 12.06
CA GLY A 56 -2.48 5.33 11.92
C GLY A 56 -1.86 6.33 10.95
N LEU A 57 -2.65 7.33 10.57
CA LEU A 57 -2.26 8.33 9.58
C LEU A 57 -1.16 9.27 10.10
N ALA A 58 -1.25 9.71 11.35
CA ALA A 58 -0.28 10.63 11.95
C ALA A 58 1.18 10.10 11.90
N PRO A 59 1.47 8.88 12.41
CA PRO A 59 2.84 8.35 12.33
C PRO A 59 3.31 8.09 10.90
N ALA A 60 2.42 7.70 9.98
CA ALA A 60 2.77 7.51 8.57
C ALA A 60 3.17 8.83 7.89
N LEU A 61 2.42 9.91 8.12
CA LEU A 61 2.73 11.22 7.58
C LEU A 61 4.02 11.77 8.16
N GLN A 62 4.25 11.60 9.47
CA GLN A 62 5.50 12.02 10.10
C GLN A 62 6.70 11.29 9.47
N TRP A 63 6.61 9.98 9.30
CA TRP A 63 7.68 9.19 8.67
C TRP A 63 7.95 9.61 7.22
N LEU A 64 6.92 9.87 6.42
CA LEU A 64 7.10 10.37 5.04
C LEU A 64 7.83 11.71 4.99
N ARG A 65 7.52 12.63 5.91
CA ARG A 65 8.20 13.92 6.03
C ARG A 65 9.67 13.75 6.35
N ASP A 66 9.98 12.89 7.32
CA ASP A 66 11.36 12.66 7.78
C ASP A 66 12.20 11.93 6.72
N THR A 67 11.58 11.03 5.95
CA THR A 67 12.27 10.21 4.94
C THR A 67 12.57 10.98 3.66
N GLU A 68 11.62 11.80 3.20
CA GLU A 68 11.68 12.43 1.87
C GLU A 68 11.83 13.95 1.91
N GLY A 69 11.77 14.56 3.10
CA GLY A 69 11.72 16.02 3.25
C GLY A 69 10.46 16.66 2.66
N LEU A 70 9.40 15.85 2.44
CA LEU A 70 8.17 16.30 1.78
C LEU A 70 7.41 17.29 2.66
N ALA A 71 6.88 18.35 2.06
CA ALA A 71 5.87 19.16 2.72
C ALA A 71 4.54 18.38 2.75
N VAL A 72 3.69 18.64 3.75
CA VAL A 72 2.35 18.01 3.86
C VAL A 72 1.51 18.21 2.57
N GLN A 73 1.83 19.26 1.82
CA GLN A 73 1.21 19.65 0.56
C GLN A 73 1.58 18.71 -0.61
N ASP A 74 2.76 18.08 -0.52
CA ASP A 74 3.26 17.11 -1.51
C ASP A 74 2.73 15.70 -1.24
N CYS A 75 2.24 15.45 -0.02
CA CYS A 75 1.62 14.19 0.37
C CYS A 75 0.22 14.08 -0.25
N THR A 76 0.16 13.60 -1.49
CA THR A 76 -1.12 13.19 -2.08
C THR A 76 -1.61 11.94 -1.35
N ALA A 77 -2.59 12.11 -0.46
CA ALA A 77 -3.25 10.99 0.21
C ALA A 77 -4.06 10.19 -0.83
N ALA A 78 -3.54 9.04 -1.25
CA ALA A 78 -4.32 8.05 -1.99
C ALA A 78 -5.29 7.35 -1.02
N CYS A 79 -6.31 8.06 -0.53
CA CYS A 79 -7.25 7.55 0.47
C CYS A 79 -8.22 6.48 -0.04
N ARG A 80 -8.15 6.05 -1.31
CA ARG A 80 -8.87 4.87 -1.80
C ARG A 80 -8.09 4.17 -2.90
N LEU A 81 -7.37 3.12 -2.54
CA LEU A 81 -7.24 1.96 -3.40
C LEU A 81 -7.99 0.76 -2.80
N VAL A 82 -9.19 1.01 -2.28
CA VAL A 82 -10.27 0.03 -2.49
C VAL A 82 -10.90 0.47 -3.80
N GLU A 83 -10.22 0.21 -4.91
CA GLU A 83 -10.99 -0.06 -6.11
C GLU A 83 -11.91 -1.20 -5.70
N ARG A 84 -13.21 -0.90 -5.73
CA ARG A 84 -14.26 -1.88 -5.69
C ARG A 84 -13.92 -2.83 -6.83
N PHE A 85 -13.13 -3.87 -6.56
CA PHE A 85 -12.96 -4.98 -7.48
C PHE A 85 -14.36 -5.53 -7.60
N ALA A 86 -15.03 -5.14 -8.69
CA ALA A 86 -16.30 -5.71 -9.08
C ALA A 86 -16.07 -7.22 -9.03
N ILE A 87 -16.65 -7.85 -8.02
CA ILE A 87 -16.97 -9.25 -8.07
C ILE A 87 -17.78 -9.34 -9.36
N GLY A 88 -17.21 -9.95 -10.39
CA GLY A 88 -17.96 -10.32 -11.57
C GLY A 88 -19.15 -11.13 -11.09
N SER A 89 -20.30 -10.48 -11.01
CA SER A 89 -21.57 -11.15 -11.28
C SER A 89 -21.57 -11.44 -12.78
N ASP A 90 -20.79 -12.45 -13.17
CA ASP A 90 -21.04 -13.14 -14.43
C ASP A 90 -22.13 -14.15 -14.12
N GLY A 91 -23.34 -13.81 -14.58
CA GLY A 91 -24.37 -14.80 -14.76
C GLY A 91 -23.85 -15.89 -15.69
N THR A 92 -23.91 -17.12 -15.22
CA THR A 92 -24.23 -18.32 -16.01
C THR A 92 -24.42 -19.46 -15.03
N SER A 93 -25.68 -19.66 -14.63
CA SER A 93 -26.41 -20.93 -14.73
C SER A 93 -27.75 -20.81 -14.04
#